data_AF-Q5QFZ8-F1
#
_entry.id   AF-Q5QFZ8-F1
#
_cell.length_a   1.000
_cell.length_b   1.000
_cell.length_c   1.000
_cell.angle_alpha   90.00
_cell.angle_beta   90.00
_cell.angle_gamma   90.00
#
_symmetry.space_group_name_H-M   'P 1'
#
loop_
_entity.id
_entity.type
_entity.pdbx_description
1 polymer ?
#
loop_
_entity_poly.entity_id
_entity_poly.type
_entity_poly.pdbx_seq_one_letter_code
_entity_poly.pdbx_strand_id
1 'polypeptide(L)' 'MANLGDKQDPLSRWIRNLMERRGYWRAAVAIAAKNARMAWAVLHYGDTFSDRVLVSGLTPS' A
#
# COMPACT_ATOMS: atom_id res chain seq x y z
N MET A 1 28.22 -2.86 7.28
CA MET A 1 27.13 -3.52 8.05
C MET A 1 25.96 -2.54 8.11
N ALA A 2 24.86 -2.81 7.41
CA ALA A 2 23.70 -1.91 7.39
C ALA A 2 23.00 -1.97 8.75
N ASN A 3 22.96 -0.83 9.44
CA ASN A 3 22.30 -0.66 10.72
C ASN A 3 20.77 -0.78 10.51
N LEU A 4 20.23 -1.98 10.71
CA LEU A 4 18.79 -2.29 10.75
C LEU A 4 18.21 -2.09 12.17
N GLY A 5 18.93 -1.36 13.04
CA GLY A 5 18.43 -0.97 14.34
C GLY A 5 17.55 0.26 14.18
N ASP A 6 16.29 0.18 14.61
CA ASP A 6 15.33 1.29 14.68
C ASP A 6 14.60 1.69 13.38
N LYS A 7 14.37 0.75 12.45
CA LYS A 7 13.37 1.02 11.39
C LYS A 7 11.95 0.91 11.95
N GLN A 8 11.59 1.88 12.78
CA GLN A 8 10.24 2.10 13.29
C GLN A 8 9.48 2.88 12.22
N ASP A 9 8.89 2.17 11.26
CA ASP A 9 8.17 2.81 10.16
C ASP A 9 7.09 3.77 10.71
N PRO A 10 6.86 4.92 10.06
CA PRO A 10 5.85 5.89 10.50
C PRO A 10 4.46 5.25 10.70
N LEU A 11 4.13 4.22 9.91
CA LEU A 11 2.91 3.44 10.05
C LEU A 11 2.89 2.66 11.37
N SER A 12 3.97 1.95 11.70
CA SER A 12 4.11 1.18 12.93
C SER A 12 3.98 2.09 14.16
N ARG A 13 4.56 3.30 14.12
CA ARG A 13 4.41 4.31 15.17
C ARG A 13 2.97 4.82 15.30
N TRP A 14 2.32 5.10 14.19
CA TRP A 14 0.92 5.53 14.18
C TRP A 14 -0.02 4.46 14.72
N ILE A 15 0.16 3.18 14.34
CA ILE A 15 -0.64 2.06 14.85
C ILE A 15 -0.49 1.93 16.37
N ARG A 16 0.74 2.00 16.90
CA ARG A 16 1.01 1.94 18.34
C ARG A 16 0.29 3.06 19.08
N ASN A 17 0.43 4.31 18.63
CA ASN A 17 -0.27 5.45 19.23
C ASN A 17 -1.80 5.31 19.14
N LEU A 18 -2.30 4.75 18.04
CA LEU A 18 -3.73 4.51 17.87
C LEU A 18 -4.25 3.44 18.82
N MET A 19 -3.50 2.35 19.02
CA MET A 19 -3.81 1.31 19.99
C MET A 19 -3.83 1.86 21.41
N GLU A 20 -2.86 2.70 21.80
CA GLU A 20 -2.81 3.35 23.11
C GLU A 20 -4.03 4.23 23.37
N ARG A 21 -4.50 4.98 22.37
CA ARG A 21 -5.58 5.97 22.52
C ARG A 21 -6.99 5.41 22.31
N ARG A 22 -7.12 4.33 21.54
CA ARG A 22 -8.43 3.83 21.05
C ARG A 22 -8.64 2.34 21.30
N GLY A 23 -7.61 1.61 21.70
CA GLY A 23 -7.65 0.16 21.89
C GLY A 23 -7.42 -0.63 20.60
N TYR A 24 -7.07 -1.90 20.79
CA TYR A 24 -6.65 -2.82 19.72
C TYR A 24 -7.67 -2.94 18.58
N TRP A 25 -8.93 -3.23 18.88
CA TRP A 25 -9.95 -3.47 17.87
C TRP A 25 -10.21 -2.27 16.96
N ARG A 26 -10.23 -1.06 17.53
CA ARG A 26 -10.41 0.18 16.75
C ARG A 26 -9.19 0.44 15.86
N ALA A 27 -7.99 0.12 16.33
CA ALA A 27 -6.78 0.20 15.50
C ALA A 27 -6.81 -0.83 14.36
N ALA A 28 -7.21 -2.07 14.63
CA ALA A 28 -7.33 -3.12 13.61
C ALA A 28 -8.32 -2.73 12.50
N VAL A 29 -9.49 -2.22 12.86
CA VAL A 29 -10.49 -1.72 11.90
C VAL A 29 -9.93 -0.56 11.08
N ALA A 30 -9.20 0.39 11.69
CA ALA A 30 -8.61 1.52 10.97
C ALA A 30 -7.55 1.07 9.93
N ILE A 31 -6.73 0.07 10.27
CA ILE A 31 -5.76 -0.51 9.33
C ILE A 31 -6.49 -1.19 8.17
N ALA A 32 -7.52 -1.98 8.47
CA ALA A 32 -8.34 -2.62 7.44
C ALA A 32 -8.99 -1.58 6.52
N ALA A 33 -9.55 -0.49 7.07
CA ALA A 33 -10.13 0.60 6.29
C ALA A 33 -9.09 1.29 5.39
N LYS A 34 -7.87 1.52 5.88
CA LYS A 34 -6.76 2.05 5.08
C LYS A 34 -6.45 1.12 3.90
N ASN A 35 -6.36 -0.18 4.16
CA ASN A 35 -6.07 -1.18 3.13
C ASN A 35 -7.20 -1.28 2.10
N ALA A 36 -8.47 -1.26 2.53
CA ALA A 36 -9.62 -1.22 1.65
C ALA A 36 -9.62 0.01 0.74
N ARG A 37 -9.23 1.18 1.26
CA ARG A 37 -9.12 2.42 0.47
C ARG A 37 -8.05 2.34 -0.61
N MET A 38 -6.93 1.66 -0.32
CA MET A 38 -5.85 1.41 -1.30
C MET A 38 -6.30 0.42 -2.37
N ALA A 39 -6.90 -0.71 -1.97
CA ALA A 39 -7.45 -1.70 -2.91
C ALA A 39 -8.52 -1.07 -3.82
N TRP A 40 -9.43 -0.27 -3.25
CA TRP A 40 -10.40 0.48 -4.03
C TRP A 40 -9.73 1.42 -5.03
N ALA A 41 -8.68 2.15 -4.65
CA ALA A 41 -7.98 3.04 -5.57
C ALA A 41 -7.33 2.26 -6.74
N VAL A 42 -6.72 1.12 -6.46
CA VAL A 42 -6.14 0.25 -7.50
C VAL A 42 -7.23 -0.23 -8.47
N LEU A 43 -8.38 -0.65 -7.97
CA LEU A 43 -9.50 -1.10 -8.81
C LEU A 43 -10.15 0.06 -9.58
N HIS A 44 -10.31 1.22 -8.95
CA HIS A 44 -11.01 2.37 -9.51
C HIS A 44 -10.16 3.12 -10.55
N TYR A 45 -8.84 3.14 -10.38
CA TYR A 45 -7.90 3.82 -11.29
C TYR A 45 -7.12 2.84 -12.16
N GLY A 46 -7.51 1.55 -12.18
CA GLY A 46 -6.75 0.42 -12.72
C GLY A 46 -6.65 0.33 -14.24
N ASP A 47 -6.43 1.45 -14.94
CA ASP A 47 -6.25 1.49 -16.40
C ASP A 47 -5.02 2.31 -16.84
N THR A 48 -3.86 2.05 -16.20
CA THR A 48 -2.54 2.48 -16.71
C THR A 48 -1.45 1.45 -16.45
N PHE A 49 -1.78 0.16 -16.38
CA PHE A 49 -0.81 -0.88 -16.72
C PHE A 49 -0.83 -1.02 -18.24
N SER A 50 -0.25 -0.01 -18.91
CA SER A 50 -0.06 -0.04 -20.35
C SER A 50 0.90 -1.20 -20.63
N ASP A 51 0.34 -2.28 -21.15
CA ASP A 51 1.06 -3.40 -21.75
C ASP A 51 1.74 -2.92 -23.05
N ARG A 52 2.70 -2.00 -22.89
CA ARG A 52 3.48 -1.40 -23.97
C ARG A 52 4.53 -2.37 -24.53
N VAL A 53 4.46 -3.65 -24.16
CA VAL A 53 5.39 -4.69 -24.61
C VAL A 53 4.83 -5.44 -25.82
N LEU A 54 3.52 -5.47 -26.06
CA LEU A 54 2.96 -6.22 -27.19
C LEU A 54 2.90 -5.46 -28.52
N VAL A 55 3.08 -4.13 -28.53
CA VAL A 55 2.97 -3.30 -29.76
C VAL A 55 4.31 -2.88 -30.37
N SER A 56 5.42 -3.52 -29.99
CA SER A 56 6.73 -3.29 -30.64
C SER A 56 7.18 -4.45 -31.55
N GLY A 57 6.38 -5.50 -31.72
CA GLY A 57 6.73 -6.69 -32.51
C GLY A 57 6.01 -6.86 -33.85
N LEU A 58 5.06 -5.98 -34.20
CA LEU A 58 4.21 -6.14 -35.39
C LEU A 58 4.31 -4.92 -36.31
N THR A 59 5.50 -4.66 -36.82
CA THR A 59 5.69 -3.85 -38.04
C THR A 59 6.46 -4.70 -39.05
N PRO A 60 5.81 -5.28 -40.07
CA PRO A 60 6.52 -5.93 -41.15
C PRO A 60 7.16 -4.85 -42.05
N SER A 61 8.46 -5.01 -42.33
CA SER A 61 9.23 -4.23 -43.32
C SER A 61 8.78 -4.49 -44.75
#